data_AF-W2CNW9-F1
#
_entry.id   AF-W2CNW9-F1
#
_cell.length_a   1.000
_cell.length_b   1.000
_cell.length_c   1.000
_cell.angle_alpha   90.00
_cell.angle_beta   90.00
_cell.angle_gamma   90.00
#
_symmetry.space_group_name_H-M   'P 1'
#
loop_
_entity.id
_entity.type
_entity.pdbx_description
1 polymer ?
#
loop_
_entity_poly.entity_id
_entity_poly.type
_entity_poly.pdbx_seq_one_letter_code
_entity_poly.pdbx_strand_id
1 'polypeptide(L)'
;MIMVGKINYKVLWVEDDESNIKSYSPLAGERRVSLDVASDWETAEKKLRVHFREYSAIILDAYCKLKRTDSKPSEFFLGQASVRLSRIFGEKHEFIPWYVLSAGTMNQFDTVLKLINTEERKNMEFVWGKLLYKKEDQSDIEALLEKIVEVSNDKTINKVLLRHADVFKYLGEGNIIADIQARNYILKMLSTLYNPEENLNFEYEGNPLRKVLEHVFRTANDYGLLPDECINTQGHIVLLDASRFMGGLNINCYQGKNVTHQIRYGTAGDGKNGENGDSIFSQDIANYVRNILRFSSSDSHTNKDKKFRIKDDFKELFFSFVLQLSHIIKWFGGYIEKHPDREVNKLKIQRIG
;
A
#
# COMPACT_ATOMS: atom_id res chain seq x y z
N MET A 1 5.34 -27.44 11.02
CA MET A 1 4.12 -27.06 10.29
C MET A 1 4.00 -25.54 10.36
N ILE A 2 4.47 -24.84 9.33
CA ILE A 2 4.47 -23.37 9.28
C ILE A 2 3.03 -22.93 9.00
N MET A 3 2.43 -22.16 9.91
CA MET A 3 1.12 -21.55 9.66
C MET A 3 1.24 -20.63 8.43
N VAL A 4 0.62 -21.04 7.33
CA VAL A 4 0.35 -20.15 6.19
C VAL A 4 -0.44 -18.96 6.73
N GLY A 5 0.10 -17.75 6.58
CA GLY A 5 -0.57 -16.52 6.98
C GLY A 5 -1.97 -16.48 6.36
N LYS A 6 -2.99 -16.28 7.19
CA LYS A 6 -4.40 -16.31 6.81
C LYS A 6 -4.87 -14.90 6.45
N ILE A 7 -5.53 -14.69 5.30
CA ILE A 7 -6.00 -13.36 4.83
C ILE A 7 -6.85 -12.68 5.89
N ASN A 8 -6.58 -11.40 6.13
CA ASN A 8 -7.46 -10.50 6.88
C ASN A 8 -8.09 -9.51 5.89
N TYR A 9 -9.41 -9.53 5.75
CA TYR A 9 -10.16 -8.71 4.80
C TYR A 9 -10.47 -7.36 5.45
N LYS A 10 -9.81 -6.31 4.98
CA LYS A 10 -10.12 -4.94 5.43
C LYS A 10 -11.43 -4.47 4.81
N VAL A 11 -12.41 -4.16 5.65
CA VAL A 11 -13.73 -3.70 5.23
C VAL A 11 -13.98 -2.33 5.79
N LEU A 12 -14.28 -1.36 4.93
CA LEU A 12 -14.71 -0.05 5.39
C LEU A 12 -16.16 -0.17 5.85
N TRP A 13 -16.42 0.16 7.10
CA TRP A 13 -17.78 0.16 7.63
C TRP A 13 -18.16 1.56 8.09
N VAL A 14 -19.20 2.13 7.48
CA VAL A 14 -19.72 3.45 7.82
C VAL A 14 -20.89 3.28 8.77
N GLU A 15 -20.64 3.54 10.06
CA GLU A 15 -21.53 3.29 11.19
C GLU A 15 -21.18 4.25 12.32
N ASP A 16 -22.18 4.97 12.85
CA ASP A 16 -22.01 5.91 13.95
C ASP A 16 -22.52 5.40 15.30
N ASP A 17 -23.20 4.25 15.33
CA ASP A 17 -23.63 3.60 16.56
C ASP A 17 -22.54 2.69 17.15
N GLU A 18 -21.94 3.12 18.26
CA GLU A 18 -20.93 2.35 18.98
C GLU A 18 -21.42 0.98 19.47
N SER A 19 -22.73 0.81 19.71
CA SER A 19 -23.28 -0.45 20.18
C SER A 19 -23.25 -1.52 19.09
N ASN A 20 -23.59 -1.15 17.85
CA ASN A 20 -23.47 -2.00 16.67
C ASN A 20 -22.00 -2.38 16.46
N ILE A 21 -21.10 -1.40 16.52
CA ILE A 21 -19.66 -1.61 16.33
C ILE A 21 -19.12 -2.64 17.33
N LYS A 22 -19.42 -2.47 18.62
CA LYS A 22 -18.97 -3.37 19.68
C LYS A 22 -19.56 -4.77 19.52
N SER A 23 -20.82 -4.87 19.12
CA SER A 23 -21.53 -6.16 19.00
C SER A 23 -21.03 -7.00 17.82
N TYR A 24 -20.73 -6.38 16.68
CA TYR A 24 -20.38 -7.13 15.46
C TYR A 24 -18.88 -7.31 15.25
N SER A 25 -18.03 -6.52 15.91
CA SER A 25 -16.57 -6.63 15.80
C SER A 25 -16.00 -8.02 16.14
N PRO A 26 -16.46 -8.72 17.20
CA PRO A 26 -15.99 -10.07 17.51
C PRO A 26 -16.30 -11.06 16.38
N LEU A 27 -17.55 -11.05 15.89
CA LEU A 27 -18.01 -11.94 14.81
C LEU A 27 -17.24 -11.70 13.50
N ALA A 28 -17.00 -10.43 13.15
CA ALA A 28 -16.15 -10.09 12.01
C ALA A 28 -14.72 -10.61 12.21
N GLY A 29 -14.15 -10.46 13.41
CA GLY A 29 -12.84 -10.98 13.78
C GLY A 29 -12.71 -12.51 13.61
N GLU A 30 -13.72 -13.28 14.02
CA GLU A 30 -13.79 -14.74 13.83
C GLU A 30 -13.72 -15.13 12.34
N ARG A 31 -14.32 -14.30 11.47
CA ARG A 31 -14.30 -14.45 10.00
C ARG A 31 -13.10 -13.78 9.33
N ARG A 32 -12.16 -13.24 10.11
CA ARG A 32 -10.97 -12.50 9.63
C ARG A 32 -11.35 -11.30 8.77
N VAL A 33 -12.42 -10.63 9.15
CA VAL A 33 -12.83 -9.34 8.60
C VAL A 33 -12.39 -8.27 9.59
N SER A 34 -11.46 -7.41 9.17
CA SER A 34 -11.05 -6.24 9.95
C SER A 34 -11.92 -5.06 9.54
N LEU A 35 -12.79 -4.64 10.46
CA LEU A 35 -13.69 -3.51 10.28
C LEU A 35 -12.91 -2.21 10.53
N ASP A 36 -12.64 -1.48 9.46
CA ASP A 36 -12.12 -0.12 9.53
C ASP A 36 -13.30 0.84 9.58
N VAL A 37 -13.68 1.25 10.80
CA VAL A 37 -14.93 1.98 11.01
C VAL A 37 -14.75 3.48 10.74
N ALA A 38 -15.75 4.08 10.10
CA ALA A 38 -15.89 5.53 9.97
C ALA A 38 -17.27 5.95 10.49
N SER A 39 -17.30 6.91 11.41
CA SER A 39 -18.54 7.42 12.04
C SER A 39 -19.36 8.35 11.15
N ASP A 40 -18.91 8.63 9.93
CA ASP A 40 -19.52 9.56 8.99
C ASP A 40 -18.97 9.33 7.58
N TRP A 41 -19.74 9.79 6.59
CA TRP A 41 -19.36 9.67 5.19
C TRP A 41 -18.09 10.48 4.85
N GLU A 42 -17.91 11.67 5.40
CA GLU A 42 -16.74 12.53 5.12
C GLU A 42 -15.41 11.80 5.46
N THR A 43 -15.37 11.15 6.62
CA THR A 43 -14.25 10.33 7.06
C THR A 43 -14.09 9.09 6.18
N ALA A 44 -15.20 8.40 5.87
CA ALA A 44 -15.20 7.23 5.00
C ALA A 44 -14.68 7.55 3.59
N GLU A 45 -15.11 8.67 3.01
CA GLU A 45 -14.70 9.15 1.68
C GLU A 45 -13.21 9.48 1.66
N LYS A 46 -12.70 10.16 2.69
CA LYS A 46 -11.25 10.41 2.82
C LYS A 46 -10.47 9.10 2.84
N LYS A 47 -10.90 8.13 3.65
CA LYS A 47 -10.30 6.79 3.73
C LYS A 47 -10.33 6.06 2.37
N LEU A 48 -11.46 6.07 1.67
CA LEU A 48 -11.62 5.43 0.35
C LEU A 48 -10.71 6.04 -0.70
N ARG A 49 -10.59 7.37 -0.74
CA ARG A 49 -9.78 8.05 -1.76
C ARG A 49 -8.30 7.70 -1.64
N VAL A 50 -7.83 7.48 -0.42
CA VAL A 50 -6.43 7.16 -0.09
C VAL A 50 -6.15 5.65 -0.21
N HIS A 51 -6.99 4.81 0.41
CA HIS A 51 -6.76 3.36 0.56
C HIS A 51 -7.67 2.49 -0.29
N PHE A 52 -8.17 3.01 -1.41
CA PHE A 52 -9.19 2.37 -2.26
C PHE A 52 -8.96 0.85 -2.45
N ARG A 53 -7.76 0.48 -2.90
CA ARG A 53 -7.37 -0.90 -3.22
C ARG A 53 -7.09 -1.78 -2.01
N GLU A 54 -7.08 -1.23 -0.80
CA GLU A 54 -6.94 -2.03 0.41
C GLU A 54 -8.29 -2.57 0.90
N TYR A 55 -9.39 -1.94 0.49
CA TYR A 55 -10.72 -2.35 0.91
C TYR A 55 -11.24 -3.53 0.08
N SER A 56 -11.49 -4.61 0.80
CA SER A 56 -12.12 -5.81 0.27
C SER A 56 -13.60 -5.56 -0.03
N ALA A 57 -14.30 -4.87 0.87
CA ALA A 57 -15.69 -4.46 0.73
C ALA A 57 -15.99 -3.15 1.47
N ILE A 58 -17.18 -2.60 1.22
CA ILE A 58 -17.75 -1.45 1.94
C ILE A 58 -19.10 -1.86 2.53
N ILE A 59 -19.33 -1.53 3.80
CA ILE A 59 -20.62 -1.67 4.46
C ILE A 59 -21.12 -0.27 4.80
N LEU A 60 -22.33 0.07 4.37
CA LEU A 60 -23.00 1.31 4.70
C LEU A 60 -24.14 1.03 5.66
N ASP A 61 -24.18 1.72 6.79
CA ASP A 61 -25.43 1.86 7.51
C ASP A 61 -26.42 2.70 6.69
N ALA A 62 -27.72 2.44 6.84
CA ALA A 62 -28.72 3.21 6.11
C ALA A 62 -28.87 4.64 6.63
N TYR A 63 -28.58 4.87 7.92
CA TYR A 63 -28.90 6.10 8.62
C TYR A 63 -27.71 6.57 9.44
N CYS A 64 -26.70 7.09 8.73
CA CYS A 64 -25.45 7.59 9.31
C CYS A 64 -25.23 9.08 9.00
N LYS A 65 -24.20 9.67 9.61
CA LYS A 65 -23.82 11.08 9.43
C LYS A 65 -23.14 11.32 8.09
N LEU A 66 -23.37 12.48 7.49
CA LEU A 66 -22.70 12.87 6.23
C LEU A 66 -21.37 13.56 6.50
N LYS A 67 -21.32 14.45 7.49
CA LYS A 67 -20.13 15.18 7.91
C LYS A 67 -19.77 14.86 9.34
N ARG A 68 -18.49 15.03 9.67
CA ARG A 68 -18.00 14.85 11.05
C ARG A 68 -18.65 15.80 12.05
N THR A 69 -19.03 17.00 11.60
CA THR A 69 -19.66 18.02 12.44
C THR A 69 -21.16 17.83 12.62
N ASP A 70 -21.79 16.87 11.91
CA ASP A 70 -23.22 16.66 12.01
C ASP A 70 -23.60 16.09 13.38
N SER A 71 -24.57 16.71 14.04
CA SER A 71 -25.03 16.27 15.36
C SER A 71 -25.96 15.06 15.31
N LYS A 72 -26.53 14.76 14.14
CA LYS A 72 -27.49 13.66 13.92
C LYS A 72 -27.26 13.00 12.55
N PRO A 73 -27.64 11.73 12.38
CA PRO A 73 -27.64 11.07 11.08
C PRO A 73 -28.61 11.72 10.08
N SER A 74 -28.43 11.40 8.79
CA SER A 74 -29.22 11.99 7.70
C SER A 74 -30.05 10.93 6.97
N GLU A 75 -31.33 11.24 6.69
CA GLU A 75 -32.18 10.41 5.83
C GLU A 75 -31.68 10.35 4.37
N PHE A 76 -30.84 11.33 3.98
CA PHE A 76 -30.22 11.39 2.66
C PHE A 76 -28.88 10.66 2.60
N PHE A 77 -28.43 10.04 3.69
CA PHE A 77 -27.11 9.43 3.79
C PHE A 77 -26.83 8.45 2.65
N LEU A 78 -27.66 7.42 2.50
CA LEU A 78 -27.46 6.39 1.46
C LEU A 78 -27.47 6.98 0.04
N GLY A 79 -28.39 7.90 -0.24
CA GLY A 79 -28.48 8.56 -1.54
C GLY A 79 -27.20 9.35 -1.87
N GLN A 80 -26.68 10.13 -0.92
CA GLN A 80 -25.45 10.89 -1.16
C GLN A 80 -24.19 10.02 -1.16
N ALA A 81 -24.10 9.05 -0.25
CA ALA A 81 -22.98 8.11 -0.17
C ALA A 81 -22.86 7.29 -1.47
N SER A 82 -23.96 6.76 -1.99
CA SER A 82 -23.97 5.99 -3.24
C SER A 82 -23.53 6.81 -4.46
N VAL A 83 -24.02 8.04 -4.63
CA VAL A 83 -23.59 8.93 -5.73
C VAL A 83 -22.08 9.21 -5.65
N ARG A 84 -21.56 9.46 -4.45
CA ARG A 84 -20.13 9.73 -4.24
C ARG A 84 -19.29 8.46 -4.42
N LEU A 85 -19.78 7.29 -4.01
CA LEU A 85 -19.15 6.00 -4.32
C LEU A 85 -19.00 5.80 -5.82
N SER A 86 -20.09 5.99 -6.59
CA SER A 86 -20.05 5.87 -8.05
C SER A 86 -19.03 6.81 -8.68
N ARG A 87 -18.92 8.05 -8.18
CA ARG A 87 -17.89 8.99 -8.62
C ARG A 87 -16.47 8.49 -8.31
N ILE A 88 -16.22 7.99 -7.10
CA ILE A 88 -14.91 7.44 -6.73
C ILE A 88 -14.57 6.22 -7.60
N PHE A 89 -15.53 5.31 -7.83
CA PHE A 89 -15.35 4.15 -8.69
C PHE A 89 -15.01 4.57 -10.13
N GLY A 90 -15.69 5.59 -10.66
CA GLY A 90 -15.36 6.19 -11.96
C GLY A 90 -13.96 6.79 -12.01
N GLU A 91 -13.56 7.55 -10.99
CA GLU A 91 -12.22 8.17 -10.87
C GLU A 91 -11.10 7.12 -10.74
N LYS A 92 -11.38 5.99 -10.08
CA LYS A 92 -10.41 4.89 -9.87
C LYS A 92 -10.44 3.83 -10.97
N HIS A 93 -11.46 3.88 -11.84
CA HIS A 93 -11.74 2.86 -12.86
C HIS A 93 -11.84 1.44 -12.28
N GLU A 94 -12.38 1.30 -11.07
CA GLU A 94 -12.41 0.05 -10.32
C GLU A 94 -13.59 0.07 -9.34
N PHE A 95 -14.20 -1.10 -9.09
CA PHE A 95 -15.32 -1.25 -8.16
C PHE A 95 -14.91 -1.98 -6.89
N ILE A 96 -15.48 -1.56 -5.77
CA ILE A 96 -15.43 -2.32 -4.51
C ILE A 96 -16.85 -2.85 -4.23
N PRO A 97 -17.02 -4.16 -3.96
CA PRO A 97 -18.29 -4.71 -3.50
C PRO A 97 -18.79 -3.93 -2.30
N TRP A 98 -20.04 -3.49 -2.36
CA TRP A 98 -20.63 -2.69 -1.31
C TRP A 98 -22.05 -3.16 -0.96
N TYR A 99 -22.37 -2.99 0.31
CA TYR A 99 -23.55 -3.54 0.96
C TYR A 99 -24.20 -2.50 1.87
N VAL A 100 -25.49 -2.64 2.08
CA VAL A 100 -26.25 -1.90 3.09
C VAL A 100 -26.55 -2.84 4.25
N LEU A 101 -26.15 -2.45 5.46
CA LEU A 101 -26.49 -3.15 6.70
C LEU A 101 -27.41 -2.24 7.51
N SER A 102 -28.68 -2.61 7.68
CA SER A 102 -29.68 -1.71 8.26
C SER A 102 -30.70 -2.41 9.14
N ALA A 103 -31.27 -1.67 10.10
CA ALA A 103 -32.50 -2.06 10.80
C ALA A 103 -33.77 -1.71 10.00
N GLY A 104 -33.66 -0.95 8.90
CA GLY A 104 -34.80 -0.58 8.05
C GLY A 104 -35.72 0.50 8.65
N THR A 105 -35.26 1.22 9.67
CA THR A 105 -36.07 2.16 10.47
C THR A 105 -36.12 3.59 9.90
N MET A 106 -35.39 3.87 8.82
CA MET A 106 -35.36 5.20 8.19
C MET A 106 -36.62 5.46 7.35
N ASN A 107 -37.10 6.71 7.34
CA ASN A 107 -38.19 7.12 6.44
C ASN A 107 -37.80 6.90 4.97
N GLN A 108 -38.77 6.44 4.16
CA GLN A 108 -38.59 6.17 2.73
C GLN A 108 -37.47 5.17 2.39
N PHE A 109 -37.07 4.32 3.34
CA PHE A 109 -35.99 3.36 3.17
C PHE A 109 -36.12 2.53 1.90
N ASP A 110 -37.30 1.97 1.62
CA ASP A 110 -37.53 1.16 0.41
C ASP A 110 -37.34 1.95 -0.89
N THR A 111 -37.74 3.23 -0.89
CA THR A 111 -37.57 4.11 -2.06
C THR A 111 -36.10 4.40 -2.28
N VAL A 112 -35.37 4.78 -1.24
CA VAL A 112 -33.93 5.06 -1.33
C VAL A 112 -33.16 3.80 -1.74
N LEU A 113 -33.48 2.65 -1.15
CA LEU A 113 -32.86 1.37 -1.49
C LEU A 113 -33.07 1.01 -2.96
N LYS A 114 -34.29 1.22 -3.51
CA LYS A 114 -34.57 1.02 -4.93
C LYS A 114 -33.77 1.95 -5.83
N LEU A 115 -33.58 3.20 -5.42
CA LEU A 115 -32.82 4.19 -6.19
C LEU A 115 -31.33 3.90 -6.23
N ILE A 116 -30.74 3.41 -5.13
CA ILE A 116 -29.31 3.07 -5.07
C ILE A 116 -29.01 1.67 -5.64
N ASN A 117 -30.01 0.79 -5.73
CA ASN A 117 -29.89 -0.51 -6.38
C ASN A 117 -30.07 -0.37 -7.91
N THR A 118 -29.13 0.36 -8.53
CA THR A 118 -29.11 0.65 -9.96
C THR A 118 -29.00 -0.63 -10.80
N GLU A 119 -29.24 -0.53 -12.11
CA GLU A 119 -29.07 -1.68 -13.02
C GLU A 119 -27.64 -2.25 -12.96
N GLU A 120 -26.62 -1.38 -12.88
CA GLU A 120 -25.23 -1.80 -12.73
C GLU A 120 -25.00 -2.58 -11.43
N ARG A 121 -25.61 -2.15 -10.31
CA ARG A 121 -25.49 -2.86 -9.03
C ARG A 121 -26.22 -4.20 -9.07
N LYS A 122 -27.39 -4.28 -9.70
CA LYS A 122 -28.15 -5.53 -9.89
C LYS A 122 -27.39 -6.52 -10.77
N ASN A 123 -26.71 -6.05 -11.82
CA ASN A 123 -25.87 -6.89 -12.66
C ASN A 123 -24.72 -7.54 -11.88
N MET A 124 -24.26 -6.91 -10.79
CA MET A 124 -23.24 -7.47 -9.91
C MET A 124 -23.81 -8.40 -8.82
N GLU A 125 -25.13 -8.52 -8.65
CA GLU A 125 -25.75 -9.28 -7.56
C GLU A 125 -25.42 -10.77 -7.60
N PHE A 126 -25.25 -11.37 -8.77
CA PHE A 126 -24.80 -12.75 -8.91
C PHE A 126 -23.41 -13.00 -8.30
N VAL A 127 -22.54 -11.98 -8.34
CA VAL A 127 -21.16 -12.06 -7.84
C VAL A 127 -21.08 -11.54 -6.41
N TRP A 128 -21.56 -10.32 -6.16
CA TRP A 128 -21.46 -9.66 -4.85
C TRP A 128 -22.49 -10.17 -3.86
N GLY A 129 -23.57 -10.78 -4.32
CA GLY A 129 -24.75 -11.06 -3.51
C GLY A 129 -25.67 -9.84 -3.37
N LYS A 130 -26.76 -10.06 -2.61
CA LYS A 130 -27.82 -9.07 -2.39
C LYS A 130 -27.26 -7.77 -1.79
N LEU A 131 -27.95 -6.66 -2.04
CA LEU A 131 -27.53 -5.36 -1.56
C LEU A 131 -27.76 -5.17 -0.06
N LEU A 132 -28.91 -5.62 0.46
CA LEU A 132 -29.37 -5.34 1.82
C LEU A 132 -29.22 -6.56 2.73
N TYR A 133 -28.66 -6.32 3.92
CA TYR A 133 -28.63 -7.22 5.06
C TYR A 133 -29.22 -6.53 6.30
N LYS A 134 -29.91 -7.28 7.15
CA LYS A 134 -30.64 -6.78 8.32
C LYS A 134 -29.82 -6.89 9.60
N LYS A 135 -29.75 -5.81 10.37
CA LYS A 135 -29.03 -5.76 11.67
C LYS A 135 -29.67 -6.62 12.77
N GLU A 136 -30.99 -6.79 12.71
CA GLU A 136 -31.76 -7.51 13.73
C GLU A 136 -31.65 -9.03 13.62
N ASP A 137 -31.15 -9.53 12.48
CA ASP A 137 -31.01 -10.96 12.20
C ASP A 137 -29.52 -11.32 12.18
N GLN A 138 -29.06 -11.98 13.24
CA GLN A 138 -27.67 -12.43 13.35
C GLN A 138 -27.26 -13.33 12.16
N SER A 139 -28.17 -14.16 11.64
CA SER A 139 -27.87 -15.02 10.49
C SER A 139 -27.60 -14.21 9.23
N ASP A 140 -28.23 -13.03 9.09
CA ASP A 140 -28.03 -12.15 7.95
C ASP A 140 -26.68 -11.40 8.03
N ILE A 141 -26.25 -11.05 9.24
CA ILE A 141 -24.91 -10.48 9.48
C ILE A 141 -23.84 -11.53 9.19
N GLU A 142 -24.04 -12.77 9.65
CA GLU A 142 -23.13 -13.87 9.37
C GLU A 142 -23.03 -14.12 7.85
N ALA A 143 -24.16 -14.15 7.15
CA ALA A 143 -24.21 -14.29 5.69
C ALA A 143 -23.52 -13.13 4.96
N LEU A 144 -23.67 -11.88 5.42
CA LEU A 144 -22.94 -10.73 4.88
C LEU A 144 -21.43 -10.93 5.00
N LEU A 145 -20.96 -11.29 6.19
CA LEU A 145 -19.52 -11.46 6.43
C LEU A 145 -18.96 -12.64 5.62
N GLU A 146 -19.68 -13.75 5.52
CA GLU A 146 -19.32 -14.89 4.67
C GLU A 146 -19.26 -14.49 3.19
N LYS A 147 -20.26 -13.75 2.70
CA LYS A 147 -20.29 -13.27 1.33
C LYS A 147 -19.14 -12.30 1.04
N ILE A 148 -18.83 -11.40 1.97
CA ILE A 148 -17.65 -10.54 1.89
C ILE A 148 -16.40 -11.40 1.73
N VAL A 149 -16.20 -12.41 2.59
CA VAL A 149 -15.04 -13.30 2.51
C VAL A 149 -14.98 -14.04 1.17
N GLU A 150 -16.09 -14.59 0.70
CA GLU A 150 -16.20 -15.28 -0.59
C GLU A 150 -15.78 -14.38 -1.76
N VAL A 151 -16.43 -13.22 -1.91
CA VAL A 151 -16.15 -12.26 -2.99
C VAL A 151 -14.72 -11.73 -2.89
N SER A 152 -14.24 -11.55 -1.66
CA SER A 152 -12.90 -11.04 -1.40
C SER A 152 -11.81 -12.06 -1.67
N ASN A 153 -12.10 -13.37 -1.56
CA ASN A 153 -11.17 -14.42 -1.96
C ASN A 153 -10.90 -14.39 -3.47
N ASP A 154 -11.89 -13.99 -4.26
CA ASP A 154 -11.76 -13.97 -5.72
C ASP A 154 -11.05 -12.73 -6.26
N LYS A 155 -11.00 -11.64 -5.47
CA LYS A 155 -10.23 -10.44 -5.83
C LYS A 155 -8.73 -10.71 -5.96
N THR A 156 -8.22 -10.54 -7.16
CA THR A 156 -6.80 -10.44 -7.53
C THR A 156 -5.93 -9.73 -6.50
N ILE A 157 -6.34 -8.52 -6.10
CA ILE A 157 -5.62 -7.68 -5.16
C ILE A 157 -5.46 -8.35 -3.78
N ASN A 158 -6.49 -9.03 -3.31
CA ASN A 158 -6.45 -9.72 -2.01
C ASN A 158 -5.54 -10.94 -2.06
N LYS A 159 -5.54 -11.68 -3.18
CA LYS A 159 -4.60 -12.78 -3.43
C LYS A 159 -3.15 -12.26 -3.41
N VAL A 160 -2.89 -11.10 -4.00
CA VAL A 160 -1.56 -10.45 -4.02
C VAL A 160 -1.14 -10.00 -2.63
N LEU A 161 -2.02 -9.29 -1.91
CA LEU A 161 -1.78 -8.81 -0.55
C LEU A 161 -1.48 -9.98 0.41
N LEU A 162 -2.21 -11.08 0.28
CA LEU A 162 -1.94 -12.31 1.04
C LEU A 162 -0.56 -12.88 0.70
N ARG A 163 -0.31 -13.12 -0.60
CA ARG A 163 0.89 -13.82 -1.07
C ARG A 163 2.16 -13.08 -0.68
N HIS A 164 2.09 -11.76 -0.52
CA HIS A 164 3.19 -10.89 -0.16
C HIS A 164 2.95 -10.13 1.14
N ALA A 165 2.20 -10.71 2.09
CA ALA A 165 1.86 -10.05 3.35
C ALA A 165 3.11 -9.66 4.17
N ASP A 166 4.18 -10.46 4.09
CA ASP A 166 5.48 -10.22 4.71
C ASP A 166 6.25 -9.06 4.09
N VAL A 167 5.89 -8.63 2.88
CA VAL A 167 6.36 -7.40 2.24
C VAL A 167 5.47 -6.23 2.65
N PHE A 168 4.15 -6.38 2.52
CA PHE A 168 3.18 -5.30 2.74
C PHE A 168 3.07 -4.84 4.19
N LYS A 169 3.46 -5.66 5.18
CA LYS A 169 3.54 -5.23 6.58
C LYS A 169 4.55 -4.10 6.82
N TYR A 170 5.51 -3.89 5.92
CA TYR A 170 6.51 -2.82 6.03
C TYR A 170 6.16 -1.56 5.25
N LEU A 171 5.13 -1.59 4.39
CA LEU A 171 4.79 -0.51 3.45
C LEU A 171 3.47 0.17 3.80
N GLY A 172 3.44 1.49 3.74
CA GLY A 172 2.22 2.30 3.90
C GLY A 172 2.19 3.12 5.18
N GLU A 173 1.16 3.95 5.31
CA GLU A 173 0.99 4.84 6.47
C GLU A 173 1.02 4.05 7.78
N GLY A 174 1.79 4.52 8.76
CA GLY A 174 1.97 3.86 10.06
C GLY A 174 2.96 2.69 10.06
N ASN A 175 3.52 2.29 8.91
CA ASN A 175 4.55 1.24 8.83
C ASN A 175 5.96 1.83 8.70
N ILE A 176 7.00 0.97 8.75
CA ILE A 176 8.42 1.38 8.70
C ILE A 176 8.72 2.25 7.47
N ILE A 177 8.35 1.77 6.28
CA ILE A 177 8.40 2.57 5.06
C ILE A 177 7.05 3.25 4.94
N ALA A 178 6.93 4.39 5.63
CA ALA A 178 5.71 5.16 5.83
C ALA A 178 5.24 5.93 4.57
N ASP A 179 5.28 5.27 3.40
CA ASP A 179 4.93 5.88 2.12
C ASP A 179 3.85 5.08 1.39
N ILE A 180 2.70 5.75 1.19
CA ILE A 180 1.52 5.17 0.52
C ILE A 180 1.79 4.96 -0.97
N GLN A 181 2.58 5.81 -1.62
CA GLN A 181 2.92 5.65 -3.03
C GLN A 181 3.80 4.41 -3.24
N ALA A 182 4.80 4.18 -2.40
CA ALA A 182 5.61 2.97 -2.45
C ALA A 182 4.76 1.69 -2.34
N ARG A 183 3.82 1.68 -1.39
CA ARG A 183 2.84 0.60 -1.22
C ARG A 183 2.00 0.39 -2.49
N ASN A 184 1.46 1.47 -3.05
CA ASN A 184 0.62 1.43 -4.24
C ASN A 184 1.38 0.93 -5.48
N TYR A 185 2.64 1.34 -5.66
CA TYR A 185 3.49 0.84 -6.74
C TYR A 185 3.70 -0.67 -6.63
N ILE A 186 4.08 -1.17 -5.45
CA ILE A 186 4.29 -2.60 -5.22
C ILE A 186 3.01 -3.41 -5.44
N LEU A 187 1.87 -2.94 -4.91
CA LEU A 187 0.58 -3.60 -5.12
C LEU A 187 0.18 -3.64 -6.59
N LYS A 188 0.34 -2.52 -7.31
CA LYS A 188 0.03 -2.47 -8.74
C LYS A 188 0.95 -3.40 -9.54
N MET A 189 2.25 -3.36 -9.32
CA MET A 189 3.22 -4.22 -10.02
C MET A 189 2.97 -5.71 -9.75
N LEU A 190 2.69 -6.11 -8.51
CA LEU A 190 2.42 -7.51 -8.18
C LEU A 190 1.05 -7.99 -8.65
N SER A 191 0.02 -7.12 -8.61
CA SER A 191 -1.30 -7.45 -9.18
C SER A 191 -1.21 -7.71 -10.68
N THR A 192 -0.39 -6.89 -11.34
CA THR A 192 -0.09 -7.02 -12.77
C THR A 192 0.65 -8.34 -13.09
N LEU A 193 1.60 -8.76 -12.24
CA LEU A 193 2.31 -10.03 -12.41
C LEU A 193 1.34 -11.22 -12.35
N TYR A 194 0.43 -11.23 -11.37
CA TYR A 194 -0.41 -12.40 -11.13
C TYR A 194 -1.70 -12.44 -11.92
N ASN A 195 -2.20 -11.29 -12.37
CA ASN A 195 -3.46 -11.19 -13.13
C ASN A 195 -3.29 -10.15 -14.25
N PRO A 196 -2.44 -10.45 -15.24
CA PRO A 196 -2.11 -9.52 -16.33
C PRO A 196 -3.34 -9.15 -17.18
N GLU A 197 -4.33 -10.03 -17.29
CA GLU A 197 -5.60 -9.82 -17.99
C GLU A 197 -6.45 -8.69 -17.39
N GLU A 198 -6.35 -8.45 -16.08
CA GLU A 198 -7.03 -7.34 -15.40
C GLU A 198 -6.22 -6.02 -15.48
N ASN A 199 -5.02 -6.04 -16.07
CA ASN A 199 -4.04 -4.93 -16.03
C ASN A 199 -3.38 -4.68 -17.40
N LEU A 200 -4.18 -4.61 -18.48
CA LEU A 200 -3.73 -4.67 -19.88
C LEU A 200 -2.80 -3.54 -20.37
N ASN A 201 -2.82 -2.35 -19.75
CA ASN A 201 -2.10 -1.17 -20.24
C ASN A 201 -1.05 -0.68 -19.22
N PHE A 202 0.02 -1.45 -19.01
CA PHE A 202 1.08 -1.31 -17.99
C PHE A 202 1.73 0.08 -17.84
N GLU A 203 0.99 1.12 -17.48
CA GLU A 203 1.46 2.50 -17.41
C GLU A 203 1.65 2.95 -15.96
N TYR A 204 2.82 3.51 -15.69
CA TYR A 204 3.20 4.10 -14.43
C TYR A 204 3.69 5.52 -14.66
N GLU A 205 3.48 6.41 -13.70
CA GLU A 205 4.12 7.72 -13.74
C GLU A 205 5.59 7.55 -13.36
N GLY A 206 6.52 7.71 -14.30
CA GLY A 206 7.94 7.39 -14.11
C GLY A 206 8.22 5.91 -13.82
N ASN A 207 9.48 5.56 -13.56
CA ASN A 207 9.87 4.17 -13.32
C ASN A 207 9.47 3.72 -11.89
N PRO A 208 8.55 2.75 -11.74
CA PRO A 208 7.99 2.37 -10.43
C PRO A 208 9.02 1.66 -9.53
N LEU A 209 9.95 0.88 -10.11
CA LEU A 209 11.02 0.22 -9.34
C LEU A 209 11.94 1.25 -8.67
N ARG A 210 12.32 2.29 -9.43
CA ARG A 210 13.18 3.37 -8.96
C ARG A 210 12.50 4.20 -7.87
N LYS A 211 11.22 4.52 -8.05
CA LYS A 211 10.43 5.26 -7.05
C LYS A 211 10.36 4.52 -5.72
N VAL A 212 10.05 3.22 -5.73
CA VAL A 212 10.01 2.42 -4.50
C VAL A 212 11.39 2.35 -3.82
N LEU A 213 12.48 2.14 -4.57
CA LEU A 213 13.83 2.17 -3.99
C LEU A 213 14.19 3.51 -3.37
N GLU A 214 13.75 4.62 -3.98
CA GLU A 214 13.94 5.94 -3.39
C GLU A 214 13.27 6.06 -2.02
N HIS A 215 12.05 5.53 -1.85
CA HIS A 215 11.37 5.51 -0.55
C HIS A 215 12.12 4.65 0.48
N VAL A 216 12.69 3.50 0.08
CA VAL A 216 13.56 2.69 0.95
C VAL A 216 14.76 3.51 1.44
N PHE A 217 15.42 4.27 0.56
CA PHE A 217 16.56 5.10 0.94
C PHE A 217 16.17 6.32 1.79
N ARG A 218 15.02 6.94 1.53
CA ARG A 218 14.48 8.01 2.39
C ARG A 218 14.24 7.49 3.80
N THR A 219 13.60 6.34 3.93
CA THR A 219 13.43 5.68 5.23
C THR A 219 14.79 5.36 5.87
N ALA A 220 15.80 4.91 5.11
CA ALA A 220 17.14 4.70 5.67
C ALA A 220 17.75 6.00 6.24
N ASN A 221 17.55 7.14 5.59
CA ASN A 221 17.99 8.44 6.10
C ASN A 221 17.23 8.83 7.38
N ASP A 222 15.91 8.60 7.42
CA ASP A 222 15.07 8.88 8.61
C ASP A 222 15.56 8.12 9.85
N TYR A 223 16.04 6.89 9.66
CA TYR A 223 16.62 6.04 10.70
C TYR A 223 18.13 6.22 10.87
N GLY A 224 18.76 7.22 10.25
CA GLY A 224 20.18 7.52 10.42
C GLY A 224 21.13 6.50 9.80
N LEU A 225 20.62 5.62 8.94
CA LEU A 225 21.36 4.59 8.22
C LEU A 225 21.91 5.09 6.88
N LEU A 226 21.38 6.21 6.37
CA LEU A 226 21.86 6.87 5.16
C LEU A 226 22.26 8.33 5.45
N PRO A 227 23.48 8.77 5.10
CA PRO A 227 23.95 10.12 5.34
C PRO A 227 23.25 11.16 4.45
N ASP A 228 23.19 12.41 4.92
CA ASP A 228 22.57 13.52 4.18
C ASP A 228 23.36 13.88 2.91
N GLU A 229 24.64 13.49 2.84
CA GLU A 229 25.48 13.62 1.64
C GLU A 229 24.97 12.79 0.46
N CYS A 230 24.10 11.80 0.69
CA CYS A 230 23.37 11.10 -0.36
C CYS A 230 22.16 11.87 -0.88
N ILE A 231 21.88 13.07 -0.39
CA ILE A 231 20.76 13.92 -0.78
C ILE A 231 21.32 15.15 -1.50
N ASN A 232 20.83 15.41 -2.71
CA ASN A 232 21.28 16.58 -3.46
C ASN A 232 20.60 17.86 -2.95
N THR A 233 21.05 19.02 -3.47
CA THR A 233 20.54 20.35 -3.10
C THR A 233 19.05 20.58 -3.39
N GLN A 234 18.42 19.70 -4.18
CA GLN A 234 16.99 19.73 -4.48
C GLN A 234 16.17 18.79 -3.57
N GLY A 235 16.80 18.13 -2.61
CA GLY A 235 16.15 17.16 -1.71
C GLY A 235 15.90 15.78 -2.33
N HIS A 236 16.55 15.47 -3.47
CA HIS A 236 16.44 14.17 -4.12
C HIS A 236 17.58 13.24 -3.69
N ILE A 237 17.24 11.97 -3.46
CA ILE A 237 18.25 10.94 -3.17
C ILE A 237 19.11 10.69 -4.41
N VAL A 238 20.44 10.75 -4.25
CA VAL A 238 21.43 10.31 -5.24
C VAL A 238 21.52 8.78 -5.15
N LEU A 239 20.62 8.09 -5.86
CA LEU A 239 20.43 6.62 -5.72
C LEU A 239 21.70 5.78 -5.88
N LEU A 240 22.64 6.21 -6.73
CA LEU A 240 23.88 5.47 -6.93
C LEU A 240 24.78 5.55 -5.69
N ASP A 241 24.92 6.73 -5.09
CA ASP A 241 25.72 6.91 -3.89
C ASP A 241 25.02 6.28 -2.69
N ALA A 242 23.69 6.39 -2.59
CA ALA A 242 22.93 5.67 -1.57
C ALA A 242 23.09 4.15 -1.66
N SER A 243 22.99 3.58 -2.87
CA SER A 243 23.23 2.15 -3.10
C SER A 243 24.65 1.72 -2.74
N ARG A 244 25.66 2.55 -3.05
CA ARG A 244 27.07 2.27 -2.72
C ARG A 244 27.31 2.30 -1.22
N PHE A 245 26.87 3.36 -0.56
CA PHE A 245 27.02 3.56 0.88
C PHE A 245 26.38 2.42 1.67
N MET A 246 25.12 2.11 1.36
CA MET A 246 24.38 1.02 2.01
C MET A 246 25.04 -0.34 1.77
N GLY A 247 25.69 -0.52 0.62
CA GLY A 247 26.50 -1.70 0.30
C GLY A 247 27.90 -1.73 0.95
N GLY A 248 28.23 -0.78 1.83
CA GLY A 248 29.53 -0.73 2.52
C GLY A 248 30.68 -0.18 1.67
N LEU A 249 30.37 0.55 0.59
CA LEU A 249 31.39 1.20 -0.24
C LEU A 249 31.60 2.65 0.18
N ASN A 250 32.83 3.13 0.00
CA ASN A 250 33.15 4.53 0.18
C ASN A 250 32.40 5.39 -0.86
N ILE A 251 31.80 6.48 -0.41
CA ILE A 251 31.24 7.52 -1.28
C ILE A 251 31.98 8.83 -1.08
N ASN A 252 32.03 9.65 -2.13
CA ASN A 252 32.68 10.95 -2.10
C ASN A 252 31.72 12.02 -1.59
N CYS A 253 32.18 12.84 -0.66
CA CYS A 253 31.51 14.07 -0.26
C CYS A 253 32.07 15.24 -1.06
N TYR A 254 31.19 16.07 -1.62
CA TYR A 254 31.58 17.14 -2.53
C TYR A 254 31.30 18.52 -1.94
N GLN A 255 32.21 19.46 -2.22
CA GLN A 255 31.95 20.90 -2.09
C GLN A 255 32.20 21.54 -3.46
N GLY A 256 31.12 21.90 -4.15
CA GLY A 256 31.21 22.26 -5.57
C GLY A 256 31.63 21.06 -6.42
N LYS A 257 32.74 21.19 -7.16
CA LYS A 257 33.31 20.12 -8.01
C LYS A 257 34.41 19.29 -7.31
N ASN A 258 34.81 19.68 -6.11
CA ASN A 258 35.94 19.08 -5.41
C ASN A 258 35.45 18.05 -4.39
N VAL A 259 36.11 16.89 -4.35
CA VAL A 259 35.94 15.90 -3.27
C VAL A 259 36.63 16.43 -2.03
N THR A 260 35.93 16.54 -0.92
CA THR A 260 36.49 17.04 0.35
C THR A 260 36.89 15.93 1.30
N HIS A 261 36.14 14.82 1.29
CA HIS A 261 36.41 13.61 2.05
C HIS A 261 35.54 12.47 1.50
N GLN A 262 35.76 11.26 2.00
CA GLN A 262 34.89 10.12 1.76
C GLN A 262 34.15 9.74 3.04
N ILE A 263 33.01 9.07 2.88
CA ILE A 263 32.29 8.45 4.00
C ILE A 263 31.86 7.03 3.66
N ARG A 264 31.69 6.20 4.69
CA ARG A 264 31.16 4.83 4.58
C ARG A 264 30.37 4.44 5.83
N TYR A 265 29.69 3.30 5.74
CA TYR A 265 29.18 2.62 6.91
C TYR A 265 30.25 1.72 7.54
N GLY A 266 30.44 1.85 8.85
CA GLY A 266 31.33 1.02 9.67
C GLY A 266 32.79 1.00 9.20
N THR A 267 33.50 -0.07 9.57
CA THR A 267 34.92 -0.25 9.27
C THR A 267 35.15 -0.69 7.83
N ALA A 268 36.19 -0.15 7.20
CA ALA A 268 36.59 -0.53 5.84
C ALA A 268 37.20 -1.92 5.78
N GLY A 269 36.85 -2.66 4.72
CA GLY A 269 37.50 -3.93 4.38
C GLY A 269 38.75 -3.73 3.55
N ASP A 270 39.34 -4.86 3.13
CA ASP A 270 40.58 -4.93 2.35
C ASP A 270 40.38 -4.71 0.85
N GLY A 271 39.14 -4.73 0.37
CA GLY A 271 38.80 -4.58 -1.03
C GLY A 271 38.81 -3.14 -1.52
N LYS A 272 38.73 -2.96 -2.85
CA LYS A 272 38.72 -1.64 -3.49
C LYS A 272 37.53 -0.82 -2.97
N ASN A 273 37.76 0.46 -2.62
CA ASN A 273 36.75 1.34 -2.01
C ASN A 273 36.17 0.78 -0.70
N GLY A 274 36.92 -0.05 0.03
CA GLY A 274 36.52 -0.63 1.30
C GLY A 274 35.51 -1.77 1.18
N GLU A 275 35.45 -2.44 0.03
CA GLU A 275 34.74 -3.73 -0.14
C GLU A 275 35.17 -4.75 0.93
N ASN A 276 34.30 -5.70 1.23
CA ASN A 276 34.44 -6.69 2.31
C ASN A 276 34.47 -6.13 3.74
N GLY A 277 34.20 -4.83 3.92
CA GLY A 277 34.02 -4.21 5.23
C GLY A 277 32.60 -4.31 5.76
N ASP A 278 32.31 -3.54 6.80
CA ASP A 278 30.96 -3.41 7.33
C ASP A 278 30.01 -2.84 6.27
N SER A 279 28.82 -3.41 6.16
CA SER A 279 27.76 -2.92 5.28
C SER A 279 26.41 -3.02 5.96
N ILE A 280 25.45 -2.21 5.49
CA ILE A 280 24.05 -2.36 5.87
C ILE A 280 23.46 -3.49 5.04
N PHE A 281 23.48 -3.33 3.72
CA PHE A 281 23.05 -4.38 2.79
C PHE A 281 24.09 -5.50 2.76
N SER A 282 23.63 -6.72 2.98
CA SER A 282 24.39 -7.91 2.59
C SER A 282 24.72 -7.88 1.09
N GLN A 283 25.74 -8.64 0.70
CA GLN A 283 26.24 -8.67 -0.68
C GLN A 283 25.13 -8.95 -1.71
N ASP A 284 24.21 -9.87 -1.39
CA ASP A 284 23.09 -10.22 -2.27
C ASP A 284 22.09 -9.06 -2.41
N ILE A 285 21.73 -8.42 -1.29
CA ILE A 285 20.81 -7.28 -1.29
C ILE A 285 21.41 -6.10 -2.06
N ALA A 286 22.69 -5.80 -1.85
CA ALA A 286 23.42 -4.77 -2.59
C ALA A 286 23.44 -5.08 -4.10
N ASN A 287 23.61 -6.35 -4.48
CA ASN A 287 23.56 -6.79 -5.87
C ASN A 287 22.15 -6.61 -6.48
N TYR A 288 21.08 -6.99 -5.77
CA TYR A 288 19.71 -6.79 -6.24
C TYR A 288 19.38 -5.32 -6.46
N VAL A 289 19.71 -4.46 -5.49
CA VAL A 289 19.54 -2.99 -5.61
C VAL A 289 20.28 -2.46 -6.83
N ARG A 290 21.55 -2.85 -7.01
CA ARG A 290 22.36 -2.43 -8.15
C ARG A 290 21.76 -2.86 -9.49
N ASN A 291 21.25 -4.09 -9.58
CA ASN A 291 20.64 -4.60 -10.80
C ASN A 291 19.34 -3.83 -11.15
N ILE A 292 18.49 -3.55 -10.15
CA ILE A 292 17.29 -2.74 -10.33
C ILE A 292 17.65 -1.33 -10.81
N LEU A 293 18.67 -0.69 -10.20
CA LEU A 293 19.12 0.64 -10.61
C LEU A 293 19.67 0.65 -12.04
N ARG A 294 20.44 -0.37 -12.44
CA ARG A 294 20.94 -0.49 -13.83
C ARG A 294 19.78 -0.62 -14.83
N PHE A 295 18.85 -1.53 -14.56
CA PHE A 295 17.68 -1.76 -15.41
C PHE A 295 16.78 -0.51 -15.51
N SER A 296 16.53 0.18 -14.40
CA SER A 296 15.71 1.39 -14.41
C SER A 296 16.40 2.62 -14.99
N SER A 297 17.73 2.63 -15.08
CA SER A 297 18.50 3.75 -15.62
C SER A 297 18.50 3.77 -17.15
N SER A 298 18.49 2.60 -17.82
CA SER A 298 18.43 2.51 -19.29
C SER A 298 17.18 3.16 -19.89
N ASP A 299 16.07 3.21 -19.15
CA ASP A 299 14.81 3.85 -19.57
C ASP A 299 14.67 5.31 -19.08
N SER A 300 15.58 5.80 -18.24
CA SER A 300 15.46 7.11 -17.56
C SER A 300 15.95 8.31 -18.38
N HIS A 301 16.62 8.09 -19.52
CA HIS A 301 17.06 9.16 -20.42
C HIS A 301 15.92 9.77 -21.26
N THR A 302 14.70 9.26 -21.14
CA THR A 302 13.52 9.76 -21.87
C THR A 302 12.49 10.40 -20.94
N ASN A 303 12.65 11.71 -20.68
CA ASN A 303 11.68 12.67 -20.10
C ASN A 303 10.92 12.29 -18.81
N LYS A 304 11.04 13.14 -17.79
CA LYS A 304 10.31 13.05 -16.50
C LYS A 304 8.77 13.05 -16.64
N ASP A 305 8.23 13.51 -17.78
CA ASP A 305 6.79 13.56 -18.05
C ASP A 305 6.26 12.35 -18.85
N LYS A 306 7.10 11.36 -19.17
CA LYS A 306 6.63 10.15 -19.87
C LYS A 306 6.12 9.10 -18.90
N LYS A 307 4.93 8.59 -19.19
CA LYS A 307 4.43 7.35 -18.58
C LYS A 307 5.41 6.21 -18.92
N PHE A 308 5.86 5.49 -17.90
CA PHE A 308 6.62 4.27 -18.06
C PHE A 308 5.66 3.16 -18.46
N ARG A 309 5.88 2.57 -19.64
CA ARG A 309 5.13 1.41 -20.11
C ARG A 309 6.03 0.18 -20.09
N ILE A 310 5.59 -0.89 -19.42
CA ILE A 310 6.27 -2.19 -19.52
C ILE A 310 6.07 -2.69 -20.95
N LYS A 311 7.17 -2.87 -21.71
CA LYS A 311 7.10 -3.48 -23.03
C LYS A 311 7.11 -5.00 -22.88
N ASP A 312 6.43 -5.69 -23.79
CA ASP A 312 6.33 -7.15 -23.75
C ASP A 312 7.71 -7.82 -23.82
N ASP A 313 8.65 -7.28 -24.60
CA ASP A 313 10.00 -7.84 -24.78
C ASP A 313 10.85 -7.97 -23.51
N PHE A 314 10.51 -7.27 -22.43
CA PHE A 314 11.24 -7.35 -21.15
C PHE A 314 10.32 -7.52 -19.94
N LYS A 315 9.08 -7.96 -20.17
CA LYS A 315 8.06 -8.11 -19.13
C LYS A 315 8.49 -9.06 -18.02
N GLU A 316 9.03 -10.22 -18.38
CA GLU A 316 9.52 -11.23 -17.43
C GLU A 316 10.68 -10.69 -16.60
N LEU A 317 11.60 -9.97 -17.25
CA LEU A 317 12.74 -9.36 -16.58
C LEU A 317 12.29 -8.26 -15.61
N PHE A 318 11.34 -7.40 -16.03
CA PHE A 318 10.74 -6.40 -15.15
C PHE A 318 10.14 -7.05 -13.90
N PHE A 319 9.33 -8.10 -14.05
CA PHE A 319 8.73 -8.76 -12.89
C PHE A 319 9.73 -9.51 -12.02
N SER A 320 10.84 -10.02 -12.59
CA SER A 320 11.94 -10.54 -11.79
C SER A 320 12.53 -9.46 -10.86
N PHE A 321 12.58 -8.20 -11.31
CA PHE A 321 13.01 -7.07 -10.48
C PHE A 321 11.95 -6.64 -9.46
N VAL A 322 10.66 -6.77 -9.79
CA VAL A 322 9.58 -6.55 -8.81
C VAL A 322 9.71 -7.54 -7.65
N LEU A 323 9.98 -8.82 -7.93
CA LEU A 323 10.17 -9.83 -6.90
C LEU A 323 11.46 -9.62 -6.09
N GLN A 324 12.56 -9.23 -6.74
CA GLN A 324 13.78 -8.81 -6.02
C GLN A 324 13.52 -7.61 -5.11
N LEU A 325 12.76 -6.62 -5.57
CA LEU A 325 12.39 -5.45 -4.79
C LEU A 325 11.53 -5.81 -3.57
N SER A 326 10.56 -6.71 -3.72
CA SER A 326 9.81 -7.30 -2.61
C SER A 326 10.73 -7.92 -1.56
N HIS A 327 11.77 -8.66 -1.99
CA HIS A 327 12.77 -9.24 -1.09
C HIS A 327 13.60 -8.16 -0.37
N ILE A 328 14.03 -7.12 -1.07
CA ILE A 328 14.76 -5.97 -0.49
C ILE A 328 13.91 -5.30 0.61
N ILE A 329 12.63 -5.03 0.34
CA ILE A 329 11.72 -4.41 1.32
C ILE A 329 11.58 -5.26 2.58
N LYS A 330 11.35 -6.57 2.42
CA LYS A 330 11.24 -7.51 3.55
C LYS A 330 12.51 -7.53 4.38
N TRP A 331 13.67 -7.64 3.72
CA TRP A 331 14.96 -7.67 4.39
C TRP A 331 15.23 -6.36 5.14
N PHE A 332 14.99 -5.22 4.49
CA PHE A 332 15.25 -3.89 5.06
C PHE A 332 14.33 -3.56 6.23
N GLY A 333 13.04 -3.89 6.12
CA GLY A 333 12.11 -3.75 7.24
C GLY A 333 12.56 -4.54 8.47
N GLY A 334 12.97 -5.80 8.27
CA GLY A 334 13.54 -6.63 9.34
C GLY A 334 14.88 -6.13 9.88
N TYR A 335 15.66 -5.41 9.09
CA TYR A 335 16.90 -4.77 9.54
C TYR A 335 16.60 -3.58 10.45
N ILE A 336 15.64 -2.72 10.09
CA ILE A 336 15.23 -1.57 10.90
C ILE A 336 14.62 -2.02 12.23
N GLU A 337 13.79 -3.07 12.25
CA GLU A 337 13.25 -3.63 13.50
C GLU A 337 14.35 -3.97 14.52
N LYS A 338 15.55 -4.33 14.05
CA LYS A 338 16.73 -4.63 14.89
C LYS A 338 17.61 -3.42 15.17
N HIS A 339 17.45 -2.33 14.42
CA HIS A 339 18.26 -1.12 14.50
C HIS A 339 17.39 0.15 14.48
N PRO A 340 16.47 0.34 15.44
CA PRO A 340 15.50 1.44 15.41
C PRO A 340 16.10 2.79 15.83
N ASP A 341 17.24 2.80 16.54
CA ASP A 341 17.82 4.01 17.11
C ASP A 341 18.64 4.80 16.06
N ARG A 342 18.13 5.98 15.70
CA ARG A 342 18.74 6.88 14.72
C ARG A 342 20.14 7.34 15.11
N GLU A 343 20.35 7.69 16.37
CA GLU A 343 21.61 8.29 16.81
C GLU A 343 22.70 7.21 16.90
N VAL A 344 22.35 6.01 17.37
CA VAL A 344 23.25 4.85 17.32
C VAL A 344 23.66 4.50 15.89
N ASN A 345 22.70 4.55 14.95
CA ASN A 345 22.98 4.27 13.53
C ASN A 345 23.94 5.30 12.92
N LYS A 346 23.77 6.59 13.22
CA LYS A 346 24.65 7.67 12.76
C LYS A 346 26.09 7.52 13.24
N LEU A 347 26.31 7.02 14.46
CA LEU A 347 27.67 6.82 14.99
C LEU A 347 28.48 5.80 14.18
N LYS A 348 27.81 4.95 13.38
CA LYS A 348 28.48 4.01 12.48
C LYS A 348 28.91 4.65 11.16
N ILE A 349 28.53 5.88 10.86
CA ILE A 349 29.00 6.59 9.67
C ILE A 349 30.42 7.08 9.93
N GLN A 350 31.37 6.56 9.16
CA GLN A 350 32.79 6.86 9.32
C GLN A 350 33.27 7.77 8.19
N ARG A 351 33.96 8.84 8.57
CA ARG A 351 34.71 9.68 7.64
C ARG A 351 36.04 9.02 7.31
N ILE A 352 36.34 8.92 6.02
CA ILE A 352 37.60 8.42 5.48
C ILE A 352 38.27 9.58 4.76
N GLY A 353 39.50 9.88 5.17
CA GLY A 353 40.26 11.02 4.67
C GLY A 353 41.43 11.31 5.59
#